data_AF-A0A318J728-F1
#
_entry.id   AF-A0A318J728-F1
#
_cell.length_a   1.000
_cell.length_b   1.000
_cell.length_c   1.000
_cell.angle_alpha   90.00
_cell.angle_beta   90.00
_cell.angle_gamma   90.00
#
_symmetry.space_group_name_H-M   'P 1'
#
loop_
_entity.id
_entity.type
_entity.pdbx_description
1 polymer ?
#
loop_
_entity_poly.entity_id
_entity_poly.type
_entity_poly.pdbx_seq_one_letter_code
_entity_poly.pdbx_strand_id
1 'polypeptide(L)'
;MSLKIYTQVAITLLLTALSAATMADDNSPAQNKVPAKFLFAGNIGLYLGDIDETVNEFISAAADKKIDRLVITSRGGNVHYGILFGHWVYDNQVDVEVRSLCMSSCANYIFTAARKKTIHSSSLVIWHGSAEQKNFLEKIKKYDEYLALSLSGKASREQAEYLENEKLRYENSSRLLSEQRQFFKKINVNEYVTRLGQEPVHSGNEWVATVAVMNKMNIQNISAPEGYAETDYLKKLHPDKIPRLISFGLDEREEIKKLE
;
A
#
# COMPACT_ATOMS: atom_id res chain seq x y z
N MET A 1 -87.90 33.00 4.87
CA MET A 1 -87.80 31.65 5.47
C MET A 1 -86.33 31.43 5.80
N SER A 2 -85.84 31.80 6.99
CA SER A 2 -85.97 31.08 8.27
C SER A 2 -85.21 29.76 8.25
N LEU A 3 -84.41 29.36 9.23
CA LEU A 3 -83.72 30.01 10.35
C LEU A 3 -82.73 28.94 10.86
N LYS A 4 -81.64 29.38 11.51
CA LYS A 4 -80.62 28.57 12.20
C LYS A 4 -81.23 27.53 13.15
N ILE A 5 -80.46 26.49 13.50
CA ILE A 5 -80.17 26.09 14.90
C ILE A 5 -78.91 25.18 14.92
N TYR A 6 -77.99 25.53 15.81
CA TYR A 6 -76.83 24.76 16.26
C TYR A 6 -77.27 23.78 17.36
N THR A 7 -76.68 22.58 17.41
CA THR A 7 -76.54 21.86 18.68
C THR A 7 -75.19 21.15 18.78
N GLN A 8 -74.58 21.35 19.93
CA GLN A 8 -73.25 21.01 20.40
C GLN A 8 -73.02 19.50 20.68
N VAL A 9 -71.73 19.12 20.56
CA VAL A 9 -70.94 18.23 21.43
C VAL A 9 -71.20 16.72 21.36
N ALA A 10 -70.18 15.97 20.93
CA ALA A 10 -69.55 14.93 21.74
C ALA A 10 -68.14 14.63 21.23
N ILE A 11 -67.16 14.93 22.08
CA ILE A 11 -65.76 14.55 21.95
C ILE A 11 -65.68 13.03 22.16
N THR A 12 -65.02 12.31 21.25
CA THR A 12 -64.48 10.99 21.56
C THR A 12 -63.07 10.93 21.02
N LEU A 13 -62.10 11.06 21.94
CA LEU A 13 -60.69 10.76 21.71
C LEU A 13 -60.57 9.31 21.24
N LEU A 14 -60.07 9.10 20.02
CA LEU A 14 -59.33 7.89 19.68
C LEU A 14 -57.88 8.28 19.41
N LEU A 15 -57.05 8.16 20.45
CA LEU A 15 -55.60 8.01 20.26
C LEU A 15 -55.36 6.68 19.57
N THR A 16 -54.98 6.72 18.30
CA THR A 16 -54.20 5.63 17.70
C THR A 16 -52.79 6.16 17.48
N ALA A 17 -51.98 6.00 18.52
CA ALA A 17 -50.54 6.10 18.41
C ALA A 17 -50.06 4.91 17.55
N LEU A 18 -49.89 5.14 16.24
CA LEU A 18 -49.07 4.24 15.44
C LEU A 18 -47.62 4.43 15.90
N SER A 19 -47.20 3.51 16.74
CA SER A 19 -45.82 3.38 17.20
C SER A 19 -44.94 3.12 15.98
N ALA A 20 -44.16 4.12 15.58
CA ALA A 20 -42.93 3.89 14.83
C ALA A 20 -41.90 3.30 15.82
N ALA A 21 -42.12 2.02 16.18
CA ALA A 21 -41.13 1.23 16.89
C ALA A 21 -40.07 0.81 15.87
N THR A 22 -38.93 1.47 15.98
CA THR A 22 -37.64 1.15 15.39
C THR A 22 -37.34 -0.35 15.45
N MET A 23 -37.30 -1.01 14.29
CA MET A 23 -36.63 -2.30 14.13
C MET A 23 -35.84 -2.28 12.81
N ALA A 24 -34.66 -1.70 12.86
CA ALA A 24 -33.52 -2.26 12.16
C ALA A 24 -32.63 -2.83 13.27
N ASP A 25 -32.61 -4.15 13.32
CA ASP A 25 -31.88 -4.98 14.27
C ASP A 25 -30.38 -4.82 14.00
N ASP A 26 -29.77 -3.81 14.62
CA ASP A 26 -28.33 -3.56 14.57
C ASP A 26 -27.62 -4.45 15.60
N ASN A 27 -27.74 -5.76 15.40
CA ASN A 27 -26.98 -6.78 16.10
C ASN A 27 -25.83 -7.26 15.20
N SER A 28 -24.97 -6.32 14.80
CA SER A 28 -23.56 -6.65 14.61
C SER A 28 -22.84 -6.27 15.89
N PRO A 29 -22.06 -7.16 16.53
CA PRO A 29 -21.21 -6.74 17.62
C PRO A 29 -20.33 -5.63 17.06
N ALA A 30 -20.39 -4.45 17.68
CA ALA A 30 -19.50 -3.34 17.39
C ALA A 30 -18.09 -3.93 17.25
N GLN A 31 -17.60 -4.02 16.01
CA GLN A 31 -16.25 -4.45 15.76
C GLN A 31 -15.40 -3.52 16.62
N ASN A 32 -14.72 -4.11 17.60
CA ASN A 32 -13.78 -3.42 18.47
C ASN A 32 -12.97 -2.48 17.59
N LYS A 33 -13.24 -1.17 17.66
CA LYS A 33 -12.42 -0.17 16.98
C LYS A 33 -11.04 -0.36 17.56
N VAL A 34 -10.13 -1.00 16.82
CA VAL A 34 -8.73 -1.12 17.24
C VAL A 34 -8.23 0.32 17.36
N PRO A 35 -7.95 0.82 18.57
CA PRO A 35 -7.68 2.24 18.76
C PRO A 35 -6.31 2.55 18.16
N ALA A 36 -6.27 3.58 17.31
CA ALA A 36 -5.09 4.20 16.70
C ALA A 36 -4.07 3.24 16.02
N LYS A 37 -4.07 3.23 14.67
CA LYS A 37 -3.02 2.59 13.84
C LYS A 37 -1.68 3.33 13.87
N PHE A 38 -1.61 4.47 14.57
CA PHE A 38 -0.40 5.24 14.78
C PHE A 38 -0.47 6.11 16.04
N LEU A 39 0.67 6.50 16.59
CA LEU A 39 0.76 7.48 17.67
C LEU A 39 2.06 8.28 17.58
N PHE A 40 2.10 9.43 18.25
CA PHE A 40 3.30 10.27 18.29
C PHE A 40 3.89 10.32 19.69
N ALA A 41 5.21 10.16 19.78
CA ALA A 41 6.00 10.37 20.98
C ALA A 41 7.06 11.43 20.68
N GLY A 42 6.73 12.69 20.92
CA GLY A 42 7.58 13.82 20.52
C GLY A 42 7.72 13.91 18.99
N ASN A 43 8.95 13.81 18.50
CA ASN A 43 9.32 13.80 17.08
C ASN A 43 9.25 12.40 16.43
N ILE A 44 8.80 11.38 17.17
CA ILE A 44 8.69 10.01 16.67
C ILE A 44 7.24 9.72 16.31
N GLY A 45 6.99 9.35 15.05
CA GLY A 45 5.75 8.70 14.64
C GLY A 45 5.89 7.18 14.73
N LEU A 46 4.93 6.52 15.34
CA LEU A 46 4.81 5.06 15.36
C LEU A 46 3.66 4.70 14.43
N TYR A 47 3.87 3.80 13.47
CA TYR A 47 2.83 3.32 12.55
C TYR A 47 2.78 1.79 12.56
N LEU A 48 1.62 1.23 12.89
CA LEU A 48 1.38 -0.20 12.99
C LEU A 48 0.12 -0.59 12.22
N GLY A 49 0.30 -1.45 11.21
CA GLY A 49 -0.80 -2.01 10.45
C GLY A 49 -0.62 -1.88 8.94
N ASP A 50 -1.71 -2.08 8.21
CA ASP A 50 -1.73 -2.02 6.76
C ASP A 50 -1.67 -0.58 6.26
N ILE A 51 -1.06 -0.40 5.08
CA ILE A 51 -0.99 0.87 4.38
C ILE A 51 -2.32 1.08 3.63
N ASP A 52 -3.15 1.96 4.17
CA ASP A 52 -4.47 2.31 3.66
C ASP A 52 -4.76 3.80 3.86
N GLU A 53 -6.04 4.19 3.82
CA GLU A 53 -6.48 5.57 3.99
C GLU A 53 -6.05 6.22 5.32
N THR A 54 -5.69 5.43 6.34
CA THR A 54 -5.16 5.95 7.60
C THR A 54 -3.83 6.68 7.46
N VAL A 55 -3.13 6.52 6.33
CA VAL A 55 -1.98 7.35 5.97
C VAL A 55 -2.35 8.83 5.92
N ASN A 56 -3.54 9.18 5.41
CA ASN A 56 -3.99 10.57 5.39
C ASN A 56 -4.16 11.14 6.80
N GLU A 57 -4.71 10.35 7.71
CA GLU A 57 -4.88 10.73 9.11
C GLU A 57 -3.51 10.91 9.79
N PHE A 58 -2.56 10.00 9.54
CA PHE A 58 -1.18 10.13 10.03
C PHE A 58 -0.53 11.43 9.54
N ILE A 59 -0.55 11.68 8.23
CA ILE A 59 0.07 12.86 7.62
C ILE A 59 -0.57 14.14 8.16
N SER A 60 -1.90 14.17 8.26
CA SER A 60 -2.64 15.32 8.80
C SER A 60 -2.28 15.58 10.26
N ALA A 61 -2.21 14.53 11.09
CA ALA A 61 -1.81 14.65 12.48
C ALA A 61 -0.33 15.00 12.67
N ALA A 62 0.52 14.70 11.68
CA ALA A 62 1.93 15.05 11.66
C ALA A 62 2.21 16.46 11.12
N ALA A 63 1.24 17.16 10.52
CA ALA A 63 1.48 18.43 9.81
C ALA A 63 2.12 19.51 10.68
N ASP A 64 1.66 19.66 11.93
CA ASP A 64 2.21 20.61 12.89
C ASP A 64 3.33 20.01 13.77
N LYS A 65 3.76 18.79 13.46
CA LYS A 65 4.79 18.06 14.21
C LYS A 65 6.05 17.98 13.37
N LYS A 66 7.20 18.29 13.98
CA LYS A 66 8.50 18.02 13.37
C LYS A 66 8.86 16.55 13.57
N ILE A 67 8.24 15.67 12.79
CA ILE A 67 8.55 14.24 12.82
C ILE A 67 9.85 14.02 12.06
N ASP A 68 10.88 13.53 12.75
CA ASP A 68 12.16 13.18 12.13
C ASP A 68 12.40 11.68 12.07
N ARG A 69 11.54 10.90 12.73
CA ARG A 69 11.64 9.44 12.81
C ARG A 69 10.28 8.77 12.72
N LEU A 70 10.19 7.76 11.87
CA LEU A 70 9.05 6.86 11.72
C LEU A 70 9.46 5.44 12.12
N VAL A 71 8.89 4.95 13.22
CA VAL A 71 9.00 3.55 13.62
C VAL A 71 7.82 2.79 13.03
N ILE A 72 8.09 1.81 12.17
CA ILE A 72 7.04 1.15 11.38
C ILE A 72 7.05 -0.37 11.53
N THR A 73 5.85 -0.94 11.55
CA THR A 73 5.60 -2.36 11.29
C THR A 73 4.36 -2.50 10.41
N SER A 74 4.56 -2.99 9.19
CA SER A 74 3.50 -3.08 8.19
C SER A 74 3.71 -4.24 7.21
N ARG A 75 2.62 -4.91 6.87
CA ARG A 75 2.59 -5.92 5.80
C ARG A 75 2.48 -5.29 4.39
N GLY A 76 2.42 -3.97 4.32
CA GLY A 76 2.12 -3.23 3.10
C GLY A 76 0.63 -2.97 2.97
N GLY A 77 0.13 -2.87 1.74
CA GLY A 77 -1.26 -2.52 1.48
C GLY A 77 -1.40 -1.78 0.16
N ASN A 78 -2.32 -0.82 0.11
CA ASN A 78 -2.65 -0.08 -1.09
C ASN A 78 -1.43 0.69 -1.65
N VAL A 79 -1.19 0.54 -2.95
CA VAL A 79 -0.04 1.17 -3.65
C VAL A 79 -0.10 2.69 -3.62
N HIS A 80 -1.29 3.29 -3.82
CA HIS A 80 -1.45 4.73 -3.83
C HIS A 80 -1.08 5.34 -2.47
N TYR A 81 -1.62 4.79 -1.37
CA TYR A 81 -1.29 5.24 -0.03
C TYR A 81 0.17 4.97 0.35
N GLY A 82 0.76 3.90 -0.21
CA GLY A 82 2.20 3.64 -0.09
C GLY A 82 3.05 4.72 -0.72
N ILE A 83 2.76 5.09 -1.97
CA ILE A 83 3.47 6.16 -2.69
C ILE A 83 3.26 7.51 -2.00
N LEU A 84 2.03 7.81 -1.55
CA LEU A 84 1.73 9.02 -0.79
C LEU A 84 2.57 9.11 0.49
N PHE A 85 2.62 8.02 1.27
CA PHE A 85 3.40 8.00 2.51
C PHE A 85 4.90 8.09 2.21
N GLY A 86 5.38 7.41 1.17
CA GLY A 86 6.76 7.51 0.70
C GLY A 86 7.15 8.94 0.33
N HIS A 87 6.30 9.66 -0.39
CA HIS A 87 6.52 11.08 -0.68
C HIS A 87 6.63 11.91 0.60
N TRP A 88 5.71 11.72 1.55
CA TRP A 88 5.77 12.42 2.83
C TRP A 88 7.07 12.13 3.60
N VAL A 89 7.50 10.86 3.66
CA VAL A 89 8.76 10.45 4.30
C VAL A 89 9.97 11.13 3.64
N TYR A 90 10.02 11.12 2.31
CA TYR A 90 11.11 11.72 1.55
C TYR A 90 11.15 13.24 1.69
N ASP A 91 10.00 13.90 1.51
CA ASP A 91 9.90 15.37 1.53
C ASP A 91 10.22 15.95 2.91
N ASN A 92 9.85 15.23 3.98
CA ASN A 92 10.16 15.61 5.35
C ASN A 92 11.50 15.05 5.86
N GLN A 93 12.25 14.34 5.01
CA GLN A 93 13.57 13.79 5.33
C GLN A 93 13.54 12.89 6.57
N VAL A 94 12.52 12.03 6.69
CA VAL A 94 12.27 11.20 7.88
C VAL A 94 13.18 9.96 7.88
N ASP A 95 13.74 9.64 9.05
CA ASP A 95 14.43 8.37 9.28
C ASP A 95 13.41 7.25 9.53
N VAL A 96 13.60 6.06 8.97
CA VAL A 96 12.68 4.93 9.15
C VAL A 96 13.34 3.80 9.93
N GLU A 97 12.70 3.36 11.01
CA GLU A 97 13.10 2.20 11.80
C GLU A 97 12.09 1.05 11.63
N VAL A 98 12.55 -0.08 11.10
CA VAL A 98 11.77 -1.31 10.98
C VAL A 98 12.00 -2.18 12.21
N ARG A 99 10.99 -2.28 13.07
CA ARG A 99 11.07 -3.03 14.33
C ARG A 99 10.62 -4.49 14.27
N SER A 100 9.88 -4.86 13.23
CA SER A 100 9.43 -6.25 13.04
C SER A 100 9.34 -6.58 11.55
N LEU A 101 8.51 -5.87 10.80
CA LEU A 101 8.26 -6.19 9.41
C LEU A 101 7.95 -4.93 8.59
N CYS A 102 8.50 -4.85 7.40
CA CYS A 102 8.11 -3.87 6.40
C CYS A 102 8.03 -4.59 5.05
N MET A 103 6.81 -4.86 4.59
CA MET A 103 6.57 -5.69 3.41
C MET A 103 5.78 -4.93 2.33
N SER A 104 5.95 -5.34 1.07
CA SER A 104 5.23 -4.78 -0.09
C SER A 104 5.31 -3.26 -0.17
N SER A 105 4.18 -2.54 -0.23
CA SER A 105 4.12 -1.08 -0.21
C SER A 105 4.97 -0.42 0.88
N CYS A 106 5.13 -1.04 2.05
CA CYS A 106 6.07 -0.54 3.07
C CYS A 106 7.52 -0.60 2.57
N ALA A 107 7.97 -1.76 2.09
CA ALA A 107 9.31 -1.96 1.57
C ALA A 107 9.57 -1.12 0.32
N ASN A 108 8.59 -1.02 -0.58
CA ASN A 108 8.70 -0.36 -1.87
C ASN A 108 8.78 1.15 -1.76
N TYR A 109 7.96 1.77 -0.90
CA TYR A 109 7.73 3.22 -0.93
C TYR A 109 8.12 3.92 0.37
N ILE A 110 7.91 3.31 1.54
CA ILE A 110 8.23 3.95 2.83
C ILE A 110 9.71 3.73 3.18
N PHE A 111 10.17 2.48 3.14
CA PHE A 111 11.55 2.14 3.49
C PHE A 111 12.56 2.77 2.53
N THR A 112 12.29 2.74 1.22
CA THR A 112 13.19 3.30 0.18
C THR A 112 13.30 4.82 0.26
N ALA A 113 12.23 5.52 0.61
CA ALA A 113 12.17 6.98 0.73
C ALA A 113 12.94 7.56 1.92
N ALA A 114 13.22 6.76 2.95
CA ALA A 114 13.75 7.26 4.20
C ALA A 114 15.14 7.90 4.06
N ARG A 115 15.41 8.96 4.82
CA ARG A 115 16.74 9.61 4.86
C ARG A 115 17.81 8.65 5.39
N LYS A 116 17.55 8.04 6.55
CA LYS A 116 18.30 6.92 7.13
C LYS A 116 17.36 5.76 7.40
N LYS A 117 17.89 4.54 7.27
CA LYS A 117 17.11 3.30 7.34
C LYS A 117 17.73 2.42 8.42
N THR A 118 16.95 2.03 9.41
CA THR A 118 17.39 1.09 10.45
C THR A 118 16.54 -0.16 10.40
N ILE A 119 17.17 -1.30 10.22
CA ILE A 119 16.54 -2.61 10.34
C ILE A 119 17.00 -3.21 11.67
N HIS A 120 16.07 -3.47 12.58
CA HIS A 120 16.41 -4.10 13.86
C HIS A 120 16.72 -5.59 13.69
N SER A 121 17.40 -6.18 14.67
CA SER A 121 17.60 -7.63 14.74
C SER A 121 16.27 -8.38 14.68
N SER A 122 16.21 -9.43 13.86
CA SER A 122 15.00 -10.21 13.59
C SER A 122 13.87 -9.43 12.88
N SER A 123 14.13 -8.21 12.41
CA SER A 123 13.23 -7.52 11.49
C SER A 123 13.50 -7.95 10.06
N LEU A 124 12.47 -7.86 9.20
CA LEU A 124 12.61 -8.07 7.76
C LEU A 124 12.00 -6.94 6.95
N VAL A 125 12.72 -6.56 5.89
CA VAL A 125 12.20 -5.77 4.77
C VAL A 125 12.00 -6.72 3.60
N ILE A 126 10.74 -6.92 3.19
CA ILE A 126 10.35 -7.93 2.21
C ILE A 126 9.70 -7.26 1.01
N TRP A 127 10.34 -7.36 -0.14
CA TRP A 127 9.77 -6.87 -1.40
C TRP A 127 8.90 -7.94 -2.04
N HIS A 128 7.74 -7.49 -2.51
CA HIS A 128 6.85 -8.15 -3.44
C HIS A 128 5.73 -7.18 -3.83
N GLY A 129 5.09 -7.38 -4.99
CA GLY A 129 4.00 -6.51 -5.39
C GLY A 129 4.51 -5.13 -5.82
N SER A 130 4.09 -4.61 -6.96
CA SER A 130 4.32 -3.22 -7.34
C SER A 130 3.42 -2.86 -8.53
N ALA A 131 3.37 -1.58 -8.89
CA ALA A 131 2.69 -1.17 -10.11
C ALA A 131 3.38 -1.68 -11.39
N GLU A 132 4.63 -2.14 -11.30
CA GLU A 132 5.42 -2.71 -12.39
C GLU A 132 5.32 -4.24 -12.49
N GLN A 133 4.47 -4.91 -11.70
CA GLN A 133 4.34 -6.35 -11.84
C GLN A 133 3.91 -6.74 -13.25
N LYS A 134 4.55 -7.78 -13.78
CA LYS A 134 4.37 -8.29 -15.14
C LYS A 134 2.90 -8.44 -15.55
N ASN A 135 2.06 -9.00 -14.68
CA ASN A 135 0.63 -9.19 -14.95
C ASN A 135 -0.13 -7.86 -15.11
N PHE A 136 0.28 -6.78 -14.44
CA PHE A 136 -0.30 -5.45 -14.63
C PHE A 136 0.20 -4.83 -15.94
N LEU A 137 1.49 -4.93 -16.22
CA LEU A 137 2.08 -4.42 -17.47
C LEU A 137 1.49 -5.10 -18.71
N GLU A 138 1.28 -6.42 -18.67
CA GLU A 138 0.65 -7.17 -19.76
C GLU A 138 -0.80 -6.73 -20.01
N LYS A 139 -1.56 -6.45 -18.94
CA LYS A 139 -2.93 -5.93 -19.05
C LYS A 139 -2.98 -4.53 -19.62
N ILE A 140 -2.09 -3.65 -19.18
CA ILE A 140 -1.94 -2.28 -19.71
C ILE A 140 -1.62 -2.38 -21.21
N LYS A 141 -0.61 -3.15 -21.59
CA LYS A 141 -0.20 -3.34 -22.99
C LYS A 141 -1.35 -3.87 -23.86
N LYS A 142 -2.06 -4.89 -23.39
CA LYS A 142 -3.21 -5.46 -24.12
C LYS A 142 -4.31 -4.41 -24.32
N TYR A 143 -4.59 -3.60 -23.29
CA TYR A 143 -5.57 -2.52 -23.40
C TYR A 143 -5.13 -1.47 -24.42
N ASP A 144 -3.87 -1.04 -24.41
CA ASP A 144 -3.31 -0.07 -25.35
C ASP A 144 -3.40 -0.57 -26.80
N GLU A 145 -3.07 -1.84 -27.04
CA GLU A 145 -3.19 -2.47 -28.35
C GLU A 145 -4.64 -2.46 -28.87
N TYR A 146 -5.60 -2.80 -28.00
CA TYR A 146 -7.02 -2.79 -28.35
C TYR A 146 -7.55 -1.37 -28.56
N LEU A 147 -7.09 -0.41 -27.75
CA LEU A 147 -7.44 0.99 -27.90
C LEU A 147 -6.94 1.54 -29.23
N ALA A 148 -5.70 1.22 -29.63
CA ALA A 148 -5.16 1.61 -30.93
C ALA A 148 -5.97 1.03 -32.10
N LEU A 149 -6.39 -0.24 -32.01
CA LEU A 149 -7.29 -0.86 -32.99
C LEU A 149 -8.64 -0.13 -33.05
N SER A 150 -9.22 0.20 -31.91
CA SER A 150 -10.51 0.91 -31.80
C SER A 150 -10.43 2.29 -32.44
N LEU A 151 -9.39 3.07 -32.11
CA LEU A 151 -9.15 4.40 -32.70
C LEU A 151 -8.93 4.35 -34.23
N SER A 152 -8.42 3.24 -34.74
CA SER A 152 -8.24 3.03 -36.20
C SER A 152 -9.47 2.45 -36.90
N GLY A 153 -10.58 2.21 -36.18
CA GLY A 153 -11.80 1.60 -36.72
C GLY A 153 -11.65 0.11 -37.06
N LYS A 154 -10.64 -0.56 -36.51
CA LYS A 154 -10.31 -1.98 -36.80
C LYS A 154 -10.60 -2.94 -35.64
N ALA A 155 -11.07 -2.44 -34.50
CA ALA A 155 -11.38 -3.29 -33.36
C ALA A 155 -12.57 -4.21 -33.67
N SER A 156 -12.46 -5.47 -33.26
CA SER A 156 -13.60 -6.38 -33.21
C SER A 156 -14.59 -5.97 -32.12
N ARG A 157 -15.81 -6.50 -32.18
CA ARG A 157 -16.81 -6.30 -31.13
C ARG A 157 -16.31 -6.76 -29.75
N GLU A 158 -15.65 -7.91 -29.69
CA GLU A 158 -15.07 -8.45 -28.46
C GLU A 158 -13.99 -7.51 -27.89
N GLN A 159 -13.15 -6.91 -28.74
CA GLN A 159 -12.14 -5.96 -28.32
C GLN A 159 -12.77 -4.67 -27.79
N ALA A 160 -13.85 -4.18 -28.42
CA ALA A 160 -14.60 -3.03 -27.92
C ALA A 160 -15.26 -3.31 -26.56
N GLU A 161 -15.85 -4.49 -26.39
CA GLU A 161 -16.44 -4.92 -25.11
C GLU A 161 -15.37 -5.08 -24.02
N TYR A 162 -14.18 -5.58 -24.35
CA TYR A 162 -13.04 -5.65 -23.42
C TYR A 162 -12.63 -4.25 -22.93
N LEU A 163 -12.50 -3.28 -23.84
CA LEU A 163 -12.12 -1.91 -23.49
C LEU A 163 -13.11 -1.29 -22.48
N GLU A 164 -14.41 -1.44 -22.72
CA GLU A 164 -15.43 -0.91 -21.82
C GLU A 164 -15.35 -1.55 -20.42
N ASN A 165 -15.24 -2.89 -20.37
CA ASN A 165 -15.22 -3.63 -19.11
C ASN A 165 -13.95 -3.39 -18.28
N GLU A 166 -12.81 -3.15 -18.92
CA GLU A 166 -11.52 -2.99 -18.25
C GLU A 166 -11.09 -1.53 -18.08
N LYS A 167 -11.87 -0.55 -18.57
CA LYS A 167 -11.52 0.88 -18.57
C LYS A 167 -11.05 1.39 -17.22
N LEU A 168 -11.82 1.18 -16.15
CA LEU A 168 -11.46 1.65 -14.80
C LEU A 168 -10.20 0.98 -14.24
N ARG A 169 -10.01 -0.32 -14.54
CA ARG A 169 -8.82 -1.06 -14.12
C ARG A 169 -7.58 -0.55 -14.85
N TYR A 170 -7.69 -0.34 -16.16
CA TYR A 170 -6.62 0.26 -16.97
C TYR A 170 -6.27 1.65 -16.46
N GLU A 171 -7.25 2.55 -16.30
CA GLU A 171 -7.03 3.92 -15.79
C GLU A 171 -6.31 3.90 -14.44
N ASN A 172 -6.75 3.04 -13.52
CA ASN A 172 -6.12 2.91 -12.21
C ASN A 172 -4.69 2.34 -12.29
N SER A 173 -4.47 1.25 -13.02
CA SER A 173 -3.15 0.62 -13.15
C SER A 173 -2.15 1.53 -13.87
N SER A 174 -2.56 2.19 -14.95
CA SER A 174 -1.73 3.15 -15.69
C SER A 174 -1.38 4.37 -14.85
N ARG A 175 -2.33 4.87 -14.03
CA ARG A 175 -2.05 5.94 -13.06
C ARG A 175 -1.03 5.50 -12.02
N LEU A 176 -1.23 4.35 -11.37
CA LEU A 176 -0.32 3.84 -10.33
C LEU A 176 1.08 3.55 -10.89
N LEU A 177 1.18 3.05 -12.13
CA LEU A 177 2.45 2.85 -12.82
C LEU A 177 3.18 4.18 -13.03
N SER A 178 2.47 5.20 -13.48
CA SER A 178 3.03 6.55 -13.65
C SER A 178 3.46 7.16 -12.31
N GLU A 179 2.60 7.08 -11.28
CA GLU A 179 2.91 7.56 -9.92
C GLU A 179 4.16 6.88 -9.35
N GLN A 180 4.27 5.56 -9.48
CA GLN A 180 5.42 4.80 -9.00
C GLN A 180 6.72 5.23 -9.69
N ARG A 181 6.72 5.34 -11.03
CA ARG A 181 7.91 5.75 -11.79
C ARG A 181 8.36 7.15 -11.42
N GLN A 182 7.42 8.07 -11.26
CA GLN A 182 7.70 9.43 -10.82
C GLN A 182 8.26 9.45 -9.40
N PHE A 183 7.70 8.63 -8.51
CA PHE A 183 8.18 8.47 -7.14
C PHE A 183 9.63 7.97 -7.09
N PHE A 184 9.95 6.85 -7.75
CA PHE A 184 11.31 6.30 -7.76
C PHE A 184 12.32 7.22 -8.42
N LYS A 185 11.92 7.92 -9.50
CA LYS A 185 12.72 8.98 -10.10
C LYS A 185 12.99 10.12 -9.11
N LYS A 186 11.99 10.56 -8.33
CA LYS A 186 12.12 11.64 -7.34
C LYS A 186 13.09 11.28 -6.21
N ILE A 187 12.99 10.06 -5.68
CA ILE A 187 13.84 9.59 -4.58
C ILE A 187 15.19 9.03 -5.06
N ASN A 188 15.41 9.00 -6.38
CA ASN A 188 16.61 8.49 -7.03
C ASN A 188 16.93 7.04 -6.64
N VAL A 189 15.93 6.15 -6.59
CA VAL A 189 16.12 4.72 -6.30
C VAL A 189 15.80 3.92 -7.57
N ASN A 190 16.60 2.89 -7.85
CA ASN A 190 16.33 1.97 -8.95
C ASN A 190 15.09 1.12 -8.62
N GLU A 191 13.99 1.38 -9.32
CA GLU A 191 12.70 0.74 -9.08
C GLU A 191 12.70 -0.78 -9.35
N TYR A 192 13.75 -1.29 -10.02
CA TYR A 192 13.93 -2.72 -10.26
C TYR A 192 13.96 -3.55 -8.97
N VAL A 193 14.32 -2.97 -7.82
CA VAL A 193 14.20 -3.63 -6.51
C VAL A 193 12.81 -4.23 -6.26
N THR A 194 11.76 -3.63 -6.82
CA THR A 194 10.36 -4.05 -6.68
C THR A 194 9.95 -5.23 -7.57
N ARG A 195 10.83 -5.67 -8.47
CA ARG A 195 10.62 -6.83 -9.35
C ARG A 195 11.81 -7.78 -9.42
N LEU A 196 12.83 -7.56 -8.59
CA LEU A 196 14.07 -8.35 -8.52
C LEU A 196 13.83 -9.87 -8.35
N GLY A 197 12.79 -10.27 -7.62
CA GLY A 197 12.41 -11.68 -7.46
C GLY A 197 11.70 -12.32 -8.66
N GLN A 198 11.14 -11.49 -9.54
CA GLN A 198 10.21 -11.94 -10.58
C GLN A 198 10.81 -11.83 -11.98
N GLU A 199 11.83 -10.99 -12.16
CA GLU A 199 12.41 -10.66 -13.47
C GLU A 199 13.93 -10.50 -13.38
N PRO A 200 14.68 -10.75 -14.47
CA PRO A 200 14.21 -11.36 -15.71
C PRO A 200 13.89 -12.85 -15.55
N VAL A 201 14.46 -13.51 -14.54
CA VAL A 201 14.14 -14.89 -14.16
C VAL A 201 13.30 -14.89 -12.89
N HIS A 202 12.17 -15.59 -12.94
CA HIS A 202 11.31 -15.77 -11.77
C HIS A 202 12.01 -16.66 -10.74
N SER A 203 12.48 -16.06 -9.66
CA SER A 203 13.12 -16.74 -8.53
C SER A 203 12.14 -16.97 -7.37
N GLY A 204 11.15 -16.08 -7.21
CA GLY A 204 10.10 -16.21 -6.20
C GLY A 204 9.17 -15.01 -6.12
N ASN A 205 8.13 -15.14 -5.30
CA ASN A 205 7.11 -14.09 -5.14
C ASN A 205 7.46 -13.09 -4.04
N GLU A 206 8.30 -13.47 -3.09
CA GLU A 206 8.71 -12.63 -1.97
C GLU A 206 10.24 -12.73 -1.81
N TRP A 207 10.89 -11.59 -1.64
CA TRP A 207 12.34 -11.58 -1.48
C TRP A 207 12.84 -10.54 -0.49
N VAL A 208 14.03 -10.82 0.02
CA VAL A 208 14.84 -9.92 0.81
C VAL A 208 16.13 -9.63 0.05
N ALA A 209 16.76 -8.49 0.36
CA ALA A 209 18.00 -8.07 -0.27
C ALA A 209 19.04 -7.75 0.81
N THR A 210 20.28 -8.16 0.59
CA THR A 210 21.42 -7.73 1.41
C THR A 210 21.61 -6.21 1.29
N VAL A 211 22.29 -5.61 2.27
CA VAL A 211 22.64 -4.17 2.22
C VAL A 211 23.45 -3.84 0.96
N ALA A 212 24.33 -4.73 0.52
CA ALA A 212 25.11 -4.54 -0.69
C ALA A 212 24.23 -4.48 -1.96
N VAL A 213 23.21 -5.34 -2.07
CA VAL A 213 22.22 -5.27 -3.16
C VAL A 213 21.39 -3.99 -3.08
N MET A 214 20.92 -3.62 -1.88
CA MET A 214 20.17 -2.38 -1.69
C MET A 214 20.97 -1.14 -2.12
N ASN A 215 22.26 -1.07 -1.78
CA ASN A 215 23.13 0.03 -2.19
C ASN A 215 23.32 0.08 -3.71
N LYS A 216 23.39 -1.06 -4.41
CA LYS A 216 23.41 -1.08 -5.90
C LYS A 216 22.12 -0.52 -6.51
N MET A 217 20.98 -0.70 -5.85
CA MET A 217 19.70 -0.10 -6.25
C MET A 217 19.57 1.37 -5.82
N ASN A 218 20.65 1.98 -5.33
CA ASN A 218 20.70 3.31 -4.74
C ASN A 218 19.83 3.52 -3.49
N ILE A 219 19.52 2.44 -2.76
CA ILE A 219 18.90 2.50 -1.44
C ILE A 219 20.02 2.64 -0.41
N GLN A 220 20.39 3.88 -0.06
CA GLN A 220 21.55 4.18 0.77
C GLN A 220 21.20 4.41 2.25
N ASN A 221 22.24 4.58 3.08
CA ASN A 221 22.17 4.93 4.52
C ASN A 221 21.44 3.89 5.38
N ILE A 222 21.79 2.62 5.19
CA ILE A 222 21.18 1.49 5.88
C ILE A 222 22.05 1.03 7.05
N SER A 223 21.47 1.01 8.24
CA SER A 223 21.97 0.28 9.40
C SER A 223 21.16 -1.00 9.55
N ALA A 224 21.81 -2.14 9.50
CA ALA A 224 21.20 -3.46 9.63
C ALA A 224 22.13 -4.40 10.41
N PRO A 225 21.63 -5.53 10.95
CA PRO A 225 22.49 -6.52 11.59
C PRO A 225 23.56 -7.04 10.61
N GLU A 226 24.68 -7.48 11.17
CA GLU A 226 25.70 -8.18 10.39
C GLU A 226 25.10 -9.40 9.68
N GLY A 227 25.45 -9.57 8.41
CA GLY A 227 24.91 -10.62 7.55
C GLY A 227 23.43 -10.47 7.21
N TYR A 228 22.81 -9.29 7.41
CA TYR A 228 21.38 -9.11 7.13
C TYR A 228 20.99 -9.61 5.73
N ALA A 229 19.90 -10.39 5.71
CA ALA A 229 19.35 -11.08 4.55
C ALA A 229 20.22 -12.19 3.96
N GLU A 230 21.44 -12.45 4.44
CA GLU A 230 22.20 -13.62 4.01
C GLU A 230 21.53 -14.92 4.47
N THR A 231 21.83 -16.02 3.79
CA THR A 231 21.23 -17.34 4.04
C THR A 231 21.39 -17.76 5.51
N ASP A 232 22.57 -17.55 6.11
CA ASP A 232 22.83 -17.95 7.49
C ASP A 232 22.10 -17.05 8.52
N TYR A 233 21.97 -15.75 8.22
CA TYR A 233 21.12 -14.85 9.00
C TYR A 233 19.66 -15.32 9.00
N LEU A 234 19.12 -15.65 7.82
CA LEU A 234 17.75 -16.12 7.68
C LEU A 234 17.54 -17.48 8.36
N LYS A 235 18.48 -18.42 8.26
CA LYS A 235 18.41 -19.71 8.97
C LYS A 235 18.36 -19.55 10.47
N LYS A 236 19.15 -18.61 11.00
CA LYS A 236 19.25 -18.37 12.43
C LYS A 236 18.02 -17.68 13.00
N LEU A 237 17.51 -16.65 12.33
CA LEU A 237 16.48 -15.77 12.90
C LEU A 237 15.08 -15.96 12.30
N HIS A 238 14.98 -16.57 11.12
CA HIS A 238 13.73 -16.77 10.37
C HIS A 238 13.64 -18.16 9.71
N PRO A 239 13.92 -19.27 10.44
CA PRO A 239 13.93 -20.61 9.85
C PRO A 239 12.59 -20.99 9.21
N ASP A 240 11.48 -20.45 9.73
CA ASP A 240 10.12 -20.66 9.22
C ASP A 240 9.86 -19.98 7.87
N LYS A 241 10.64 -18.95 7.52
CA LYS A 241 10.46 -18.16 6.30
C LYS A 241 11.30 -18.64 5.11
N ILE A 242 12.34 -19.42 5.35
CA ILE A 242 13.26 -19.92 4.31
C ILE A 242 12.54 -20.60 3.13
N PRO A 243 11.50 -21.43 3.34
CA PRO A 243 10.84 -22.09 2.21
C PRO A 243 10.14 -21.13 1.24
N ARG A 244 9.92 -19.86 1.65
CA ARG A 244 9.13 -18.88 0.89
C ARG A 244 9.92 -17.65 0.47
N LEU A 245 10.94 -17.26 1.24
CA LEU A 245 11.74 -16.07 0.96
C LEU A 245 12.96 -16.40 0.13
N ILE A 246 13.12 -15.64 -0.96
CA ILE A 246 14.35 -15.63 -1.73
C ILE A 246 15.27 -14.54 -1.18
N SER A 247 16.52 -14.89 -0.88
CA SER A 247 17.55 -13.91 -0.54
C SER A 247 18.35 -13.51 -1.78
N PHE A 248 18.51 -12.20 -2.01
CA PHE A 248 19.41 -11.63 -3.02
C PHE A 248 20.70 -11.10 -2.35
N GLY A 249 21.80 -11.84 -2.52
CA GLY A 249 23.18 -11.43 -2.24
C GLY A 249 24.00 -11.24 -3.52
N LEU A 250 25.04 -10.39 -3.50
CA LEU A 250 25.83 -10.06 -4.70
C LEU A 250 26.57 -11.24 -5.33
N ASP A 251 26.89 -12.26 -4.54
CA ASP A 251 27.78 -13.35 -4.97
C ASP A 251 27.04 -14.52 -5.63
N GLU A 252 25.71 -14.59 -5.49
CA GLU A 252 24.94 -15.79 -5.86
C GLU A 252 24.16 -15.68 -7.17
N ARG A 253 24.01 -14.48 -7.76
CA ARG A 253 23.25 -14.31 -9.03
C ARG A 253 23.92 -13.35 -10.00
N GLU A 254 24.28 -13.87 -11.18
CA GLU A 254 24.83 -13.12 -12.31
C GLU A 254 23.97 -11.93 -12.74
N GLU A 255 22.66 -11.99 -12.53
CA GLU A 255 21.72 -10.90 -12.86
C GLU A 255 21.94 -9.66 -11.97
N ILE A 256 22.31 -9.86 -10.71
CA ILE A 256 22.62 -8.78 -9.77
C ILE A 256 23.96 -8.11 -10.12
N LYS A 257 24.88 -8.85 -10.78
CA LYS A 257 26.14 -8.31 -11.26
C LYS A 257 25.96 -7.32 -12.41
N LYS A 258 24.86 -7.42 -13.17
CA LYS A 258 24.55 -6.58 -14.34
C LYS A 258 23.82 -5.26 -14.02
N LEU A 259 23.60 -4.95 -12.75
CA LEU A 259 22.90 -3.73 -12.31
C LEU A 259 23.80 -2.49 -12.26
N GLU A 260 24.62 -2.32 -13.29
CA GLU A 260 25.47 -1.13 -13.48
C GLU A 260 24.68 0.08 -14.00
#